data_AF-A0A7Y2GB53-F1
#
_entry.id   AF-A0A7Y2GB53-F1
#
_cell.length_a   1.000
_cell.length_b   1.000
_cell.length_c   1.000
_cell.angle_alpha   90.00
_cell.angle_beta   90.00
_cell.angle_gamma   90.00
#
_symmetry.space_group_name_H-M   'P 1'
#
loop_
_entity.id
_entity.type
_entity.pdbx_description
1 polymer ?
#
loop_
_entity_poly.entity_id
_entity_poly.type
_entity_poly.pdbx_seq_one_letter_code
_entity_poly.pdbx_strand_id
1 'polypeptide(L)'
;DSKLLSREDRERLAARIRSRAVAVAVGVCSPEEIDELNILWASMEAMRRAIQKLVPQPTYLIVDGNHVIPDSAWPVEAVIRGDFKSQSIAAASIIAKVERDRLMHHLHEAHPEYNWISNVGYPTRAHYEALSSHGASPLHRRTFNLENPYPPFSEAATEPEQVDGHSSTR
;
A
#
# COMPACT_ATOMS: atom_id res chain seq x y z
N ASP A 1 -7.30 -11.38 -7.23
CA ASP A 1 -6.90 -10.55 -6.07
C ASP A 1 -5.45 -10.80 -5.67
N SER A 2 -4.61 -9.76 -5.76
CA SER A 2 -3.20 -9.78 -5.35
C SER A 2 -2.99 -9.83 -3.82
N LYS A 3 -4.03 -9.51 -3.04
CA LYS A 3 -3.99 -9.49 -1.56
C LYS A 3 -4.05 -10.89 -0.97
N LEU A 4 -4.60 -11.86 -1.71
CA LEU A 4 -4.68 -13.27 -1.30
C LEU A 4 -3.38 -14.04 -1.53
N LEU A 5 -2.38 -13.42 -2.16
CA LEU A 5 -1.13 -14.04 -2.54
C LEU A 5 -0.02 -13.69 -1.55
N SER A 6 0.86 -14.66 -1.27
CA SER A 6 2.10 -14.41 -0.56
C SER A 6 3.00 -13.44 -1.34
N ARG A 7 3.97 -12.81 -0.67
CA ARG A 7 4.95 -11.94 -1.33
C ARG A 7 5.72 -12.69 -2.42
N GLU A 8 6.19 -13.90 -2.11
CA GLU A 8 6.93 -14.75 -3.05
C GLU A 8 6.09 -15.10 -4.29
N ASP A 9 4.83 -15.48 -4.09
CA ASP A 9 3.91 -15.78 -5.19
C ASP A 9 3.66 -14.54 -6.06
N ARG A 10 3.49 -13.36 -5.44
CA ARG A 10 3.34 -12.10 -6.17
C ARG A 10 4.56 -11.78 -7.02
N GLU A 11 5.77 -11.92 -6.47
CA GLU A 11 7.01 -11.66 -7.23
C GLU A 11 7.17 -12.64 -8.39
N ARG A 12 6.93 -13.94 -8.16
CA ARG A 12 6.94 -14.97 -9.20
C ARG A 12 5.91 -14.68 -10.30
N LEU A 13 4.69 -14.30 -9.93
CA LEU A 13 3.64 -13.97 -10.89
C LEU A 13 3.93 -12.66 -11.63
N ALA A 14 4.48 -11.65 -10.97
CA ALA A 14 4.90 -10.41 -11.62
C ALA A 14 5.97 -10.66 -12.69
N ALA A 15 6.96 -11.51 -12.42
CA ALA A 15 7.96 -11.91 -13.42
C ALA A 15 7.30 -12.63 -14.62
N ARG A 16 6.34 -13.53 -14.35
CA ARG A 16 5.57 -14.21 -15.41
C ARG A 16 4.69 -13.27 -16.22
N ILE A 17 4.07 -12.26 -15.59
CA ILE A 17 3.26 -11.25 -16.27
C ILE A 17 4.16 -10.42 -17.18
N ARG A 18 5.29 -9.91 -16.68
CA ARG A 18 6.23 -9.10 -17.46
C ARG A 18 6.80 -9.82 -18.68
N SER A 19 7.02 -11.13 -18.59
CA SER A 19 7.55 -11.94 -19.69
C SER A 19 6.50 -12.35 -20.73
N ARG A 20 5.20 -12.26 -20.42
CA ARG A 20 4.13 -12.78 -21.29
C ARG A 20 3.11 -11.75 -21.74
N ALA A 21 2.93 -10.67 -20.99
CA ALA A 21 2.02 -9.60 -21.35
C ALA A 21 2.56 -8.86 -22.58
N VAL A 22 1.64 -8.43 -23.44
CA VAL A 22 1.98 -7.66 -24.66
C VAL A 22 2.71 -6.36 -24.31
N ALA A 23 2.28 -5.69 -23.23
CA ALA A 23 2.91 -4.50 -22.69
C ALA A 23 2.63 -4.39 -21.20
N VAL A 24 3.57 -3.84 -20.44
CA VAL A 24 3.42 -3.51 -19.02
C VAL A 24 4.09 -2.18 -18.76
N ALA A 25 3.38 -1.25 -18.11
CA ALA A 25 3.91 0.02 -17.70
C ALA A 25 3.41 0.39 -16.31
N VAL A 26 4.16 1.28 -15.64
CA VAL A 26 3.88 1.72 -14.27
C VAL A 26 3.90 3.25 -14.25
N GLY A 27 2.84 3.81 -13.69
CA GLY A 27 2.75 5.23 -13.34
C GLY A 27 2.76 5.38 -11.83
N VAL A 28 3.34 6.49 -11.37
CA VAL A 28 3.54 6.80 -9.96
C VAL A 28 3.14 8.25 -9.75
N CYS A 29 2.57 8.56 -8.59
CA CYS A 29 2.44 9.90 -8.07
C CYS A 29 3.18 10.01 -6.73
N SER A 30 3.84 11.13 -6.49
CA SER A 30 4.57 11.40 -5.25
C SER A 30 3.61 11.70 -4.09
N PRO A 31 4.09 11.63 -2.83
CA PRO A 31 3.32 12.07 -1.67
C PRO A 31 2.83 13.51 -1.78
N GLU A 32 3.65 14.41 -2.32
CA GLU A 32 3.31 15.82 -2.57
C GLU A 32 2.17 15.93 -3.59
N GLU A 33 2.25 15.20 -4.71
CA GLU A 33 1.15 15.17 -5.69
C GLU A 33 -0.14 14.60 -5.10
N ILE A 34 -0.04 13.63 -4.19
CA ILE A 34 -1.21 13.09 -3.47
C ILE A 34 -1.82 14.14 -2.54
N ASP A 35 -0.99 14.92 -1.86
CA ASP A 35 -1.44 15.99 -0.98
C ASP A 35 -2.12 17.13 -1.77
N GLU A 36 -1.62 17.44 -2.97
CA GLU A 36 -2.21 18.46 -3.86
C GLU A 36 -3.50 17.99 -4.53
N LEU A 37 -3.51 16.77 -5.06
CA LEU A 37 -4.59 16.26 -5.89
C LEU A 37 -5.68 15.54 -5.08
N ASN A 38 -5.39 15.12 -3.86
CA ASN A 38 -6.06 14.03 -3.13
C ASN A 38 -5.81 12.63 -3.74
N ILE A 39 -6.07 11.59 -2.95
CA ILE A 39 -5.74 10.20 -3.30
C ILE A 39 -6.52 9.68 -4.52
N LEU A 40 -7.75 10.14 -4.76
CA LEU A 40 -8.55 9.70 -5.90
C LEU A 40 -7.93 10.21 -7.20
N TRP A 41 -7.66 11.51 -7.28
CA TRP A 41 -7.12 12.13 -8.49
C TRP A 41 -5.66 11.75 -8.74
N ALA A 42 -4.85 11.61 -7.68
CA ALA A 42 -3.50 11.06 -7.82
C ALA A 42 -3.51 9.61 -8.35
N SER A 43 -4.51 8.80 -7.96
CA SER A 43 -4.67 7.45 -8.52
C SER A 43 -5.03 7.50 -10.01
N MET A 44 -5.91 8.42 -10.43
CA MET A 44 -6.26 8.62 -11.85
C MET A 44 -5.06 9.10 -12.67
N GLU A 45 -4.26 10.00 -12.12
CA GLU A 45 -3.05 10.51 -12.77
C GLU A 45 -1.97 9.44 -12.89
N ALA A 46 -1.75 8.64 -11.84
CA ALA A 46 -0.86 7.48 -11.92
C ALA A 46 -1.31 6.49 -13.01
N MET A 47 -2.61 6.22 -13.16
CA MET A 47 -3.13 5.38 -14.24
C MET A 47 -2.90 6.01 -15.62
N ARG A 48 -3.15 7.32 -15.78
CA ARG A 48 -2.89 8.05 -17.03
C ARG A 48 -1.42 7.94 -17.45
N ARG A 49 -0.49 8.16 -16.50
CA ARG A 49 0.96 7.99 -16.71
C ARG A 49 1.34 6.56 -17.08
N ALA A 50 0.68 5.57 -16.50
CA ALA A 50 0.93 4.17 -16.86
C ALA A 50 0.52 3.90 -18.31
N ILE A 51 -0.67 4.34 -18.72
CA ILE A 51 -1.21 4.11 -20.07
C ILE A 51 -0.36 4.80 -21.14
N GLN A 52 0.06 6.06 -20.91
CA GLN A 52 0.91 6.80 -21.85
C GLN A 52 2.25 6.12 -22.13
N LYS A 53 2.77 5.33 -21.17
CA LYS A 53 4.02 4.58 -21.30
C LYS A 53 3.83 3.21 -21.97
N LEU A 54 2.60 2.74 -22.19
CA LEU A 54 2.36 1.46 -22.84
C LEU A 54 2.72 1.51 -24.32
N VAL A 55 3.43 0.48 -24.78
CA VAL A 55 3.73 0.25 -26.19
C VAL A 55 3.50 -1.24 -26.47
N PRO A 56 2.55 -1.63 -27.35
CA PRO A 56 1.64 -0.77 -28.10
C PRO A 56 0.60 -0.06 -27.21
N GLN A 57 0.03 1.04 -27.72
CA GLN A 57 -1.07 1.75 -27.07
C GLN A 57 -2.35 0.89 -27.07
N PRO A 58 -3.15 0.91 -25.99
CA PRO A 58 -4.39 0.15 -25.94
C PRO A 58 -5.48 0.77 -26.83
N THR A 59 -6.51 0.01 -27.14
CA THR A 59 -7.72 0.48 -27.82
C THR A 59 -8.93 0.57 -26.89
N TYR A 60 -8.86 -0.07 -25.73
CA TYR A 60 -9.90 -0.12 -24.72
C TYR A 60 -9.29 -0.33 -23.33
N LEU A 61 -9.88 0.29 -22.31
CA LEU A 61 -9.41 0.21 -20.92
C LEU A 61 -10.48 -0.40 -20.02
N ILE A 62 -10.04 -1.31 -19.13
CA ILE A 62 -10.84 -1.76 -17.99
C ILE A 62 -10.10 -1.41 -16.70
N VAL A 63 -10.78 -0.73 -15.79
CA VAL A 63 -10.20 -0.19 -14.55
C VAL A 63 -10.94 -0.79 -13.35
N ASP A 64 -10.21 -1.15 -12.30
CA ASP A 64 -10.83 -1.63 -11.06
C ASP A 64 -11.50 -0.49 -10.30
N GLY A 65 -12.73 -0.71 -9.84
CA GLY A 65 -13.49 0.22 -9.01
C GLY A 65 -14.73 0.76 -9.71
N ASN A 66 -15.13 1.97 -9.32
CA ASN A 66 -16.36 2.62 -9.75
C ASN A 66 -16.12 3.99 -10.42
N HIS A 67 -14.86 4.32 -10.70
CA HIS A 67 -14.47 5.58 -11.35
C HIS A 67 -13.66 5.29 -12.60
N VAL A 68 -13.83 6.14 -13.60
CA VAL A 68 -13.03 6.12 -14.82
C VAL A 68 -12.08 7.31 -14.85
N ILE A 69 -11.03 7.21 -15.66
CA ILE A 69 -10.10 8.31 -15.90
C ILE A 69 -10.86 9.41 -16.66
N PRO A 70 -11.00 10.64 -16.11
CA PRO A 70 -11.65 11.72 -16.83
C PRO A 70 -10.88 12.08 -18.10
N ASP A 71 -11.63 12.48 -19.12
CA ASP A 71 -11.11 12.93 -20.41
C ASP A 71 -10.14 11.92 -21.04
N SER A 72 -10.40 10.62 -20.81
CA SER A 72 -9.60 9.54 -21.36
C SER A 72 -9.62 9.59 -22.89
N ALA A 73 -8.44 9.53 -23.50
CA ALA A 73 -8.30 9.39 -24.96
C ALA A 73 -8.79 8.02 -25.48
N TRP A 74 -9.04 7.07 -24.57
CA TRP A 74 -9.51 5.73 -24.88
C TRP A 74 -10.87 5.45 -24.23
N PRO A 75 -11.73 4.64 -24.88
CA PRO A 75 -12.90 4.07 -24.23
C PRO A 75 -12.49 3.32 -22.95
N VAL A 76 -13.21 3.58 -21.87
CA VAL A 76 -12.88 3.06 -20.54
C VAL A 76 -14.13 2.59 -19.81
N GLU A 77 -14.03 1.41 -19.18
CA GLU A 77 -15.04 0.86 -18.29
C GLU A 77 -14.47 0.69 -16.88
N ALA A 78 -15.24 1.12 -15.88
CA ALA A 78 -14.96 0.83 -14.49
C ALA A 78 -15.67 -0.47 -14.06
N VAL A 79 -14.91 -1.40 -13.50
CA VAL A 79 -15.39 -2.72 -13.08
C VAL A 79 -15.24 -2.85 -11.57
N ILE A 80 -16.36 -2.87 -10.85
CA ILE A 80 -16.35 -3.04 -9.39
C ILE A 80 -15.86 -4.46 -9.04
N ARG A 81 -14.80 -4.53 -8.22
CA ARG A 81 -14.08 -5.77 -7.89
C ARG A 81 -13.53 -6.45 -9.15
N GLY A 82 -12.95 -5.63 -10.04
CA GLY A 82 -12.45 -6.05 -11.33
C GLY A 82 -11.32 -7.06 -11.23
N ASP A 83 -10.54 -7.03 -10.16
CA ASP A 83 -9.46 -7.98 -9.88
C ASP A 83 -9.93 -9.41 -9.58
N PHE A 84 -11.22 -9.60 -9.29
CA PHE A 84 -11.88 -10.90 -9.21
C PHE A 84 -12.56 -11.32 -10.52
N LYS A 85 -12.82 -10.38 -11.43
CA LYS A 85 -13.61 -10.59 -12.65
C LYS A 85 -12.79 -10.60 -13.93
N SER A 86 -11.61 -9.99 -13.92
CA SER A 86 -10.75 -9.81 -15.09
C SER A 86 -9.31 -10.20 -14.80
N GLN A 87 -8.75 -11.03 -15.68
CA GLN A 87 -7.33 -11.42 -15.62
C GLN A 87 -6.40 -10.22 -15.86
N SER A 88 -6.78 -9.28 -16.73
CA SER A 88 -5.98 -8.08 -17.00
C SER A 88 -5.91 -7.17 -15.77
N ILE A 89 -7.04 -6.98 -15.08
CA ILE A 89 -7.08 -6.18 -13.85
C ILE A 89 -6.31 -6.90 -12.73
N ALA A 90 -6.50 -8.22 -12.58
CA ALA A 90 -5.75 -9.01 -11.62
C ALA A 90 -4.24 -8.89 -11.86
N ALA A 91 -3.78 -9.03 -13.12
CA ALA A 91 -2.38 -8.89 -13.49
C ALA A 91 -1.84 -7.48 -13.20
N ALA A 92 -2.58 -6.42 -13.55
CA ALA A 92 -2.20 -5.05 -13.25
C ALA A 92 -2.06 -4.81 -11.73
N SER A 93 -2.99 -5.33 -10.92
CA SER A 93 -2.93 -5.21 -9.46
C SER A 93 -1.71 -5.91 -8.84
N ILE A 94 -1.30 -7.06 -9.40
CA ILE A 94 -0.07 -7.76 -8.97
C ILE A 94 1.15 -6.91 -9.29
N ILE A 95 1.25 -6.36 -10.50
CA ILE A 95 2.36 -5.49 -10.89
C ILE A 95 2.41 -4.26 -9.98
N ALA A 96 1.30 -3.57 -9.80
CA ALA A 96 1.23 -2.38 -8.94
C ALA A 96 1.67 -2.67 -7.50
N LYS A 97 1.21 -3.79 -6.93
CA LYS A 97 1.57 -4.19 -5.56
C LYS A 97 3.06 -4.51 -5.43
N VAL A 98 3.63 -5.27 -6.36
CA VAL A 98 5.06 -5.63 -6.33
C VAL A 98 5.94 -4.38 -6.47
N GLU A 99 5.60 -3.47 -7.38
CA GLU A 99 6.38 -2.25 -7.58
C GLU A 99 6.29 -1.29 -6.39
N ARG A 100 5.10 -1.15 -5.79
CA ARG A 100 4.96 -0.37 -4.54
C ARG A 100 5.80 -0.97 -3.42
N ASP A 101 5.72 -2.28 -3.21
CA ASP A 101 6.46 -2.94 -2.12
C ASP A 101 7.97 -2.78 -2.31
N ARG A 102 8.47 -2.93 -3.55
CA ARG A 102 9.88 -2.66 -3.89
C ARG A 102 10.29 -1.23 -3.58
N LEU A 103 9.46 -0.25 -3.97
CA LEU A 103 9.72 1.16 -3.66
C LEU A 103 9.82 1.38 -2.15
N MET A 104 8.87 0.86 -1.36
CA MET A 104 8.89 1.04 0.09
C MET A 104 10.10 0.39 0.76
N HIS A 105 10.54 -0.78 0.28
CA HIS A 105 11.75 -1.43 0.77
C HIS A 105 13.00 -0.62 0.44
N HIS A 106 13.08 -0.02 -0.75
CA HIS A 106 14.19 0.86 -1.09
C HIS A 106 14.19 2.13 -0.22
N LEU A 107 13.02 2.74 0.00
CA LEU A 107 12.90 3.92 0.86
C LEU A 107 13.26 3.64 2.32
N HIS A 108 13.08 2.40 2.78
CA HIS A 108 13.51 1.98 4.12
C HIS A 108 15.03 2.10 4.32
N GLU A 109 15.84 1.96 3.27
CA GLU A 109 17.30 2.11 3.38
C GLU A 109 17.69 3.53 3.82
N ALA A 110 16.96 4.54 3.35
CA ALA A 110 17.17 5.94 3.72
C ALA A 110 16.39 6.34 5.00
N HIS A 111 15.34 5.60 5.35
CA HIS A 111 14.47 5.88 6.49
C HIS A 111 14.16 4.62 7.31
N PRO A 112 15.17 4.02 7.96
CA PRO A 112 14.99 2.78 8.71
C PRO A 112 14.02 2.93 9.88
N GLU A 113 13.92 4.12 10.46
CA GLU A 113 13.11 4.45 11.65
C GLU A 113 11.63 4.13 11.48
N TYR A 114 11.07 4.22 10.27
CA TYR A 114 9.65 3.95 10.03
C TYR A 114 9.33 2.49 9.74
N ASN A 115 10.33 1.60 9.70
CA ASN A 115 10.15 0.16 9.46
C ASN A 115 9.32 -0.19 8.19
N TRP A 116 9.52 0.58 7.11
CA TRP A 116 8.80 0.38 5.85
C TRP A 116 9.10 -0.94 5.15
N ILE A 117 10.17 -1.64 5.53
CA ILE A 117 10.42 -3.03 5.09
C ILE A 117 9.31 -3.99 5.52
N SER A 118 8.64 -3.70 6.63
CA SER A 118 7.56 -4.52 7.18
C SER A 118 6.18 -3.94 6.88
N ASN A 119 5.94 -2.69 7.29
CA ASN A 119 4.61 -2.09 7.19
C ASN A 119 4.31 -1.49 5.81
N VAL A 120 5.31 -1.33 4.93
CA VAL A 120 5.22 -0.70 3.60
C VAL A 120 4.45 0.63 3.58
N GLY A 121 4.50 1.40 4.66
CA GLY A 121 3.81 2.68 4.82
C GLY A 121 2.33 2.58 5.22
N TYR A 122 1.82 1.40 5.58
CA TYR A 122 0.48 1.27 6.19
C TYR A 122 0.47 1.81 7.63
N PRO A 123 -0.70 2.27 8.12
CA PRO A 123 -0.86 2.85 9.45
C PRO A 123 -0.87 1.76 10.54
N THR A 124 0.26 1.07 10.72
CA THR A 124 0.43 0.10 11.82
C THR A 124 0.82 0.83 13.10
N ARG A 125 0.60 0.20 14.25
CA ARG A 125 1.05 0.72 15.55
C ARG A 125 2.53 1.11 15.54
N ALA A 126 3.39 0.23 15.03
CA ALA A 126 4.83 0.51 14.92
C ALA A 126 5.13 1.74 14.03
N HIS A 127 4.35 1.97 12.98
CA HIS A 127 4.53 3.15 12.12
C HIS A 127 4.11 4.44 12.84
N TYR A 128 3.01 4.41 13.59
CA TYR A 128 2.59 5.54 14.40
C TYR A 128 3.54 5.84 15.55
N GLU A 129 4.10 4.81 16.19
CA GLU A 129 5.14 4.97 17.23
C GLU A 129 6.41 5.61 16.65
N ALA A 130 6.82 5.21 15.44
CA ALA A 130 7.92 5.85 14.72
C ALA A 130 7.60 7.32 14.37
N LEU A 131 6.38 7.60 13.88
CA LEU A 131 5.91 8.97 13.62
C LEU A 131 5.91 9.84 14.89
N SER A 132 5.47 9.30 16.03
CA SER A 132 5.53 10.00 17.33
C SER A 132 6.96 10.30 17.77
N SER A 133 7.91 9.41 17.47
CA SER A 133 9.29 9.50 17.94
C SER A 133 10.19 10.36 17.03
N HIS A 134 9.98 10.28 15.72
CA HIS A 134 10.85 10.86 14.69
C HIS A 134 10.19 11.99 13.89
N GLY A 135 8.88 12.19 14.04
CA GLY A 135 8.10 13.08 13.20
C GLY A 135 7.87 12.51 11.79
N ALA A 136 7.11 13.24 10.98
CA ALA A 136 6.84 12.86 9.60
C ALA A 136 8.00 13.24 8.66
N SER A 137 8.48 12.29 7.88
CA SER A 137 9.42 12.54 6.77
C SER A 137 8.71 13.20 5.56
N PRO A 138 9.47 13.75 4.59
CA PRO A 138 8.89 14.27 3.34
C PRO A 138 8.07 13.23 2.56
N LEU A 139 8.33 11.94 2.76
CA LEU A 139 7.65 10.85 2.07
C LEU A 139 6.27 10.51 2.65
N HIS A 140 5.89 11.13 3.78
CA HIS A 140 4.56 11.00 4.35
C HIS A 140 3.58 11.95 3.65
N ARG A 141 2.38 11.44 3.39
CA ARG A 141 1.25 12.24 2.88
C ARG A 141 0.71 13.09 4.01
N ARG A 142 0.98 14.39 3.98
CA ARG A 142 0.70 15.33 5.07
C ARG A 142 -0.80 15.59 5.24
N THR A 143 -1.60 15.32 4.20
CA THR A 143 -3.06 15.43 4.25
C THR A 143 -3.74 14.21 4.88
N PHE A 144 -2.99 13.13 5.16
CA PHE A 144 -3.52 11.95 5.85
C PHE A 144 -3.40 12.14 7.37
N ASN A 145 -4.20 11.39 8.13
CA ASN A 145 -4.06 11.41 9.59
C ASN A 145 -2.79 10.67 10.03
N LEU A 146 -1.80 11.42 10.49
CA LEU A 146 -0.51 10.94 11.00
C LEU A 146 -0.46 10.88 12.53
N GLU A 147 -1.52 11.29 13.22
CA GLU A 147 -1.58 11.27 14.68
C GLU A 147 -1.71 9.83 15.19
N ASN A 148 -0.93 9.49 16.21
CA ASN A 148 -0.94 8.17 16.81
C ASN A 148 -2.26 7.94 17.57
N PRO A 149 -3.12 7.00 17.13
CA PRO A 149 -4.40 6.75 17.79
C PRO A 149 -4.27 5.81 18.99
N TYR A 150 -3.08 5.25 19.26
CA TYR A 150 -2.87 4.29 20.32
C TYR A 150 -2.46 4.99 21.62
N PRO A 151 -3.06 4.59 22.76
CA PRO A 151 -2.62 5.12 24.05
C PRO A 151 -1.17 4.69 24.33
N PRO A 152 -0.40 5.50 25.10
CA PRO A 152 0.89 5.05 25.60
C PRO A 152 0.70 3.73 26.36
N PHE A 153 1.65 2.80 26.21
CA PHE A 153 1.63 1.57 27.01
C PHE A 153 1.59 1.95 28.49
N SER A 154 0.53 1.59 29.21
CA SER A 154 0.54 1.70 30.66
C SER A 154 1.53 0.69 31.22
N GLU A 155 2.61 1.15 31.82
CA GLU A 155 3.44 0.34 32.71
C GLU A 155 2.62 0.03 33.97
N ALA A 156 1.89 -1.09 33.99
CA ALA A 156 1.50 -1.83 35.20
C ALA A 156 0.62 -3.03 34.83
N ALA A 157 1.25 -4.17 34.53
CA ALA A 157 0.78 -5.40 35.12
C ALA A 157 1.78 -5.72 36.23
N THR A 158 1.55 -5.16 37.42
CA THR A 158 2.18 -5.66 38.65
C THR A 158 1.96 -7.16 38.70
N GLU A 159 3.06 -7.91 38.79
CA GLU A 159 3.07 -9.35 39.03
C GLU A 159 2.09 -9.68 40.18
N PRO A 160 1.33 -10.77 40.10
CA PRO A 160 0.49 -11.17 41.23
C PRO A 160 1.42 -11.50 42.41
N GLU A 161 1.27 -10.71 43.48
CA GLU A 161 1.90 -10.92 44.77
C GLU A 161 1.68 -12.38 45.20
N GLN A 162 2.77 -13.15 45.33
CA GLN A 162 2.72 -14.44 45.97
C GLN A 162 2.41 -14.23 47.45
N VAL A 163 1.16 -14.47 47.84
CA VAL A 163 0.79 -14.58 49.24
C VAL A 163 1.15 -16.00 49.71
N ASP A 164 2.39 -16.16 50.14
CA ASP A 164 2.81 -17.24 51.02
C ASP A 164 2.36 -16.93 52.45
N GLY A 165 1.69 -17.88 53.11
CA GLY A 165 1.64 -17.90 54.58
C GLY A 165 0.33 -18.33 55.24
N HIS A 166 0.16 -19.64 55.39
CA HIS A 166 -0.17 -20.34 56.65
C HIS A 166 -1.12 -19.71 57.70
N SER A 167 -2.19 -20.46 58.04
CA SER A 167 -2.49 -20.98 59.40
C SER A 167 -4.00 -21.24 59.56
N SER A 168 -4.45 -22.51 59.54
CA SER A 168 -4.87 -23.29 60.72
C SER A 168 -5.94 -22.62 61.61
N THR A 169 -7.18 -23.14 61.63
CA THR A 169 -7.75 -23.93 62.74
C THR A 169 -9.28 -24.12 62.63
N ARG A 170 -9.69 -25.38 62.87
CA ARG A 170 -11.00 -25.91 63.31
C ARG A 170 -12.20 -25.87 62.38
#